data_AF-A0AA88UPM5-F1
#
_entry.id   AF-A0AA88UPM5-F1
#
_cell.length_a   1.000
_cell.length_b   1.000
_cell.length_c   1.000
_cell.angle_alpha   90.00
_cell.angle_beta   90.00
_cell.angle_gamma   90.00
#
_symmetry.space_group_name_H-M   'P 1'
#
loop_
_entity.id
_entity.type
_entity.pdbx_description
1 polymer ?
#
loop_
_entity_poly.entity_id
_entity_poly.type
_entity_poly.pdbx_seq_one_letter_code
_entity_poly.pdbx_strand_id
1 'polypeptide(L)'
;MKLSSSMFSLYSSSLGQPSSTFLSNSTNFISLKSVFPRSFIGRGNRRLSVVSKSGERTDEASAFQEGKSFFRSILGSMEAVYLSRNPTAKAILELVGSVNNDQICYDHLAFRTFGVNGHGIDSLARFFLDFGYTQREELKFPAKKLKALWYSPPDVPHLDSGSCVNGPLPRIFISELLVDQMSPKTQEIVRKYTEISGTGNKHAALASALGSLTWEKPKHSEFEELARESEYAAWTLVNGYAVNHVTISAHRLKSHLRDIKSLDRFIEDNGFKLNSEGVSPDGLLLQSSTVADTISFQFSDNITDSVPCSYIEFAERLLLPQYKNLRENEVKEFHRRDGFEVGNADKIFESTSKDQLSRIVA
;
A
#
# COMPACT_ATOMS: atom_id res chain seq x y z
N MET A 1 -31.19 51.64 -29.87
CA MET A 1 -32.42 51.89 -29.07
C MET A 1 -32.16 51.29 -27.70
N LYS A 2 -31.85 52.14 -26.70
CA LYS A 2 -32.78 52.62 -25.64
C LYS A 2 -33.44 51.46 -24.89
N LEU A 3 -33.40 51.33 -23.56
CA LEU A 3 -32.88 52.16 -22.45
C LEU A 3 -33.14 51.35 -21.15
N SER A 4 -32.25 51.48 -20.16
CA SER A 4 -32.54 51.76 -18.73
C SER A 4 -33.41 50.76 -17.93
N SER A 5 -33.03 50.33 -16.72
CA SER A 5 -32.72 51.22 -15.59
C SER A 5 -31.74 50.68 -14.55
N SER A 6 -30.82 51.56 -14.19
CA SER A 6 -30.01 51.62 -12.96
C SER A 6 -30.84 51.95 -11.71
N MET A 7 -30.34 51.65 -10.51
CA MET A 7 -29.75 52.67 -9.61
C MET A 7 -29.31 52.13 -8.23
N PHE A 8 -28.04 52.44 -7.89
CA PHE A 8 -27.45 52.99 -6.64
C PHE A 8 -27.85 52.41 -5.26
N SER A 9 -26.92 51.84 -4.48
CA SER A 9 -25.80 52.45 -3.71
C SER A 9 -26.23 52.96 -2.32
N LEU A 10 -25.55 52.50 -1.25
CA LEU A 10 -24.68 53.36 -0.43
C LEU A 10 -24.04 52.62 0.76
N TYR A 11 -22.84 53.12 1.07
CA TYR A 11 -21.91 52.84 2.16
C TYR A 11 -22.50 52.83 3.58
N SER A 12 -21.87 52.07 4.48
CA SER A 12 -21.44 52.59 5.79
C SER A 12 -20.33 51.73 6.42
N SER A 13 -19.26 52.42 6.80
CA SER A 13 -18.14 52.00 7.63
C SER A 13 -18.41 52.19 9.12
N SER A 14 -17.91 51.33 10.00
CA SER A 14 -17.42 51.78 11.32
C SER A 14 -16.39 50.83 11.93
N LEU A 15 -15.29 51.44 12.36
CA LEU A 15 -14.21 50.89 13.19
C LEU A 15 -14.69 50.42 14.57
N GLY A 16 -13.94 49.48 15.16
CA GLY A 16 -13.98 49.16 16.59
C GLY A 16 -13.01 48.04 16.99
N GLN A 17 -11.76 48.41 17.31
CA GLN A 17 -10.82 47.68 18.18
C GLN A 17 -10.63 48.56 19.46
N PRO A 18 -9.98 48.14 20.57
CA PRO A 18 -9.06 47.00 20.77
C PRO A 18 -9.19 46.28 22.16
N SER A 19 -8.17 45.45 22.47
CA SER A 19 -7.76 44.83 23.76
C SER A 19 -8.33 43.43 24.02
N SER A 20 -7.54 42.40 24.35
CA SER A 20 -6.50 42.36 25.38
C SER A 20 -5.37 41.38 25.07
N THR A 21 -4.16 41.82 25.43
CA THR A 21 -2.93 41.06 25.64
C THR A 21 -3.04 40.14 26.87
N PHE A 22 -2.63 38.88 26.75
CA PHE A 22 -2.16 38.09 27.89
C PHE A 22 -0.74 37.59 27.62
N LEU A 23 0.20 38.32 28.22
CA LEU A 23 1.52 37.82 28.62
C LEU A 23 1.36 37.16 29.99
N SER A 24 1.81 35.93 30.16
CA SER A 24 2.31 35.48 31.46
C SER A 24 3.55 34.61 31.28
N ASN A 25 4.70 35.21 31.56
CA ASN A 25 5.89 34.48 31.97
C ASN A 25 5.62 33.81 33.31
N SER A 26 5.94 32.53 33.43
CA SER A 26 6.30 31.92 34.71
C SER A 26 7.38 30.88 34.47
N THR A 27 8.62 31.33 34.70
CA THR A 27 9.78 30.50 35.00
C THR A 27 9.60 29.84 36.36
N ASN A 28 9.69 28.53 36.45
CA ASN A 28 10.05 27.84 37.68
C ASN A 28 11.11 26.77 37.39
N PHE A 29 12.35 27.15 37.69
CA PHE A 29 13.47 26.25 37.89
C PHE A 29 13.23 25.42 39.16
N ILE A 30 13.28 24.10 39.05
CA ILE A 30 13.53 23.23 40.20
C ILE A 30 14.84 22.49 39.94
N SER A 31 15.85 22.95 40.68
CA SER A 31 17.16 22.32 40.84
C SER A 31 17.01 21.11 41.77
N LEU A 32 17.45 19.93 41.34
CA LEU A 32 17.67 18.78 42.22
C LEU A 32 19.10 18.31 42.05
N LYS A 33 19.88 18.63 43.09
CA LYS A 33 21.28 18.27 43.28
C LYS A 33 21.43 16.75 43.40
N SER A 34 22.50 16.28 42.79
CA SER A 34 23.13 14.97 42.93
C SER A 34 23.44 14.60 44.38
N VAL A 35 23.13 13.36 44.77
CA VAL A 35 23.82 12.65 45.86
C VAL A 35 24.10 11.21 45.40
N PHE A 36 25.38 10.89 45.21
CA PHE A 36 25.88 9.52 45.10
C PHE A 36 26.04 8.92 46.51
N PRO A 37 25.93 7.59 46.64
CA PRO A 37 27.10 6.86 47.11
C PRO A 37 27.41 5.61 46.27
N ARG A 38 28.71 5.37 46.05
CA ARG A 38 29.29 4.12 45.56
C ARG A 38 29.45 3.12 46.72
N SER A 39 29.14 1.85 46.49
CA SER A 39 30.04 0.73 46.82
C SER A 39 29.64 -0.56 46.07
N PHE A 40 30.67 -1.35 45.75
CA PHE A 40 30.67 -2.58 44.93
C PHE A 40 30.23 -3.83 45.71
N ILE A 41 29.75 -4.87 45.00
CA ILE A 41 30.21 -6.30 45.00
C ILE A 41 29.07 -7.21 44.49
N GLY A 42 29.41 -8.16 43.58
CA GLY A 42 28.67 -9.43 43.46
C GLY A 42 28.41 -9.95 42.05
N ARG A 43 29.36 -10.70 41.48
CA ARG A 43 29.12 -11.62 40.35
C ARG A 43 28.10 -12.70 40.76
N GLY A 44 27.07 -12.91 39.93
CA GLY A 44 26.15 -14.04 40.07
C GLY A 44 25.60 -14.48 38.72
N ASN A 45 26.12 -15.60 38.21
CA ASN A 45 25.57 -16.32 37.06
C ASN A 45 24.11 -16.72 37.34
N ARG A 46 23.16 -16.26 36.51
CA ARG A 46 21.81 -16.86 36.45
C ARG A 46 21.74 -17.77 35.24
N ARG A 47 21.93 -19.07 35.48
CA ARG A 47 21.48 -20.15 34.59
C ARG A 47 19.95 -20.16 34.60
N LEU A 48 19.33 -19.96 33.45
CA LEU A 48 17.90 -20.25 33.25
C LEU A 48 17.75 -21.76 33.09
N SER A 49 17.17 -22.40 34.09
CA SER A 49 16.75 -23.80 34.05
C SER A 49 15.43 -23.92 33.30
N VAL A 50 15.44 -24.67 32.20
CA VAL A 50 14.24 -25.08 31.44
C VAL A 50 13.48 -26.11 32.28
N VAL A 51 12.24 -25.81 32.62
CA VAL A 51 11.26 -26.79 33.12
C VAL A 51 10.32 -27.09 31.96
N SER A 52 10.49 -28.25 31.34
CA SER A 52 9.53 -28.79 30.38
C SER A 52 8.24 -29.14 31.12
N LYS A 53 7.12 -28.53 30.71
CA LYS A 53 5.77 -28.93 31.13
C LYS A 53 5.00 -29.34 29.88
N SER A 54 4.85 -30.65 29.74
CA SER A 54 4.03 -31.30 28.71
C SER A 54 2.56 -30.92 28.91
N GLY A 55 2.04 -30.10 27.99
CA GLY A 55 0.66 -29.64 27.92
C GLY A 55 0.38 -28.86 26.63
N GLU A 56 1.02 -29.27 25.52
CA GLU A 56 0.97 -28.59 24.23
C GLU A 56 -0.27 -29.03 23.45
N ARG A 57 -1.31 -28.18 23.42
CA ARG A 57 -2.30 -28.10 22.32
C ARG A 57 -3.26 -26.91 22.47
N THR A 58 -3.48 -26.39 23.68
CA THR A 58 -4.37 -25.25 23.91
C THR A 58 -3.68 -23.89 23.81
N ASP A 59 -2.40 -23.80 24.22
CA ASP A 59 -1.67 -22.52 24.26
C ASP A 59 -1.16 -22.06 22.87
N GLU A 60 -0.77 -23.00 22.00
CA GLU A 60 -0.34 -22.67 20.62
C GLU A 60 -1.51 -22.17 19.75
N ALA A 61 -2.69 -22.78 19.91
CA ALA A 61 -3.89 -22.36 19.16
C ALA A 61 -4.36 -20.96 19.59
N SER A 62 -4.25 -20.65 20.89
CA SER A 62 -4.52 -19.33 21.46
C SER A 62 -3.55 -18.27 20.94
N ALA A 63 -2.24 -18.51 21.03
CA ALA A 63 -1.20 -17.61 20.54
C ALA A 63 -1.28 -17.39 19.03
N PHE A 64 -1.61 -18.43 18.26
CA PHE A 64 -1.83 -18.32 16.81
C PHE A 64 -3.09 -17.51 16.47
N GLN A 65 -4.15 -17.60 17.28
CA GLN A 65 -5.37 -16.83 17.09
C GLN A 65 -5.19 -15.34 17.44
N GLU A 66 -4.46 -15.04 18.51
CA GLU A 66 -4.09 -13.66 18.87
C GLU A 66 -3.15 -13.04 17.82
N GLY A 67 -2.17 -13.80 17.34
CA GLY A 67 -1.27 -13.39 16.25
C GLY A 67 -2.02 -13.07 14.96
N LYS A 68 -3.08 -13.84 14.62
CA LYS A 68 -3.95 -13.55 13.47
C LYS A 68 -4.72 -12.24 13.63
N SER A 69 -5.25 -11.96 14.82
CA SER A 69 -5.98 -10.71 15.09
C SER A 69 -5.06 -9.49 14.94
N PHE A 70 -3.84 -9.59 15.49
CA PHE A 70 -2.81 -8.57 15.31
C PHE A 70 -2.45 -8.38 13.84
N PHE A 71 -2.17 -9.46 13.11
CA PHE A 71 -1.83 -9.40 11.68
C PHE A 71 -2.93 -8.73 10.85
N ARG A 72 -4.20 -9.11 11.05
CA ARG A 72 -5.34 -8.48 10.39
C ARG A 72 -5.51 -7.02 10.77
N SER A 73 -5.20 -6.64 12.01
CA SER A 73 -5.23 -5.23 12.45
C SER A 73 -4.17 -4.40 11.71
N ILE A 74 -2.98 -4.96 11.49
CA ILE A 74 -1.93 -4.30 10.69
C ILE A 74 -2.36 -4.18 9.22
N LEU A 75 -2.90 -5.25 8.62
CA LEU A 75 -3.46 -5.18 7.25
C LEU A 75 -4.58 -4.14 7.14
N GLY A 76 -5.50 -4.09 8.10
CA GLY A 76 -6.57 -3.09 8.15
C GLY A 76 -6.05 -1.67 8.31
N SER A 77 -4.93 -1.48 9.03
CA SER A 77 -4.27 -0.17 9.11
C SER A 77 -3.64 0.24 7.77
N MET A 78 -2.98 -0.70 7.08
CA MET A 78 -2.43 -0.48 5.73
C MET A 78 -3.55 -0.13 4.72
N GLU A 79 -4.66 -0.86 4.78
CA GLU A 79 -5.86 -0.59 3.97
C GLU A 79 -6.46 0.78 4.30
N ALA A 80 -6.61 1.13 5.58
CA ALA A 80 -7.16 2.42 5.97
C ALA A 80 -6.33 3.59 5.44
N VAL A 81 -5.00 3.50 5.52
CA VAL A 81 -4.08 4.48 4.92
C VAL A 81 -4.29 4.56 3.41
N TYR A 82 -4.34 3.41 2.73
CA TYR A 82 -4.60 3.35 1.29
C TYR A 82 -5.93 4.02 0.92
N LEU A 83 -7.04 3.65 1.55
CA LEU A 83 -8.36 4.21 1.23
C LEU A 83 -8.50 5.69 1.58
N SER A 84 -7.76 6.18 2.58
CA SER A 84 -7.77 7.60 2.94
C SER A 84 -7.09 8.50 1.89
N ARG A 85 -6.19 7.93 1.09
CA ARG A 85 -5.39 8.66 0.09
C ARG A 85 -5.87 8.44 -1.35
N ASN A 86 -6.73 7.44 -1.57
CA ASN A 86 -7.16 6.99 -2.89
C ASN A 86 -8.70 6.96 -2.98
N PRO A 87 -9.34 8.14 -3.16
CA PRO A 87 -10.80 8.25 -3.23
C PRO A 87 -11.41 7.39 -4.34
N THR A 88 -10.73 7.20 -5.47
CA THR A 88 -11.22 6.34 -6.56
C THR A 88 -11.34 4.89 -6.10
N ALA A 89 -10.29 4.35 -5.47
CA ALA A 89 -10.30 2.98 -4.95
C ALA A 89 -11.39 2.79 -3.89
N LYS A 90 -11.54 3.75 -2.98
CA LYS A 90 -12.58 3.73 -1.96
C LYS A 90 -13.99 3.70 -2.57
N ALA A 91 -14.25 4.60 -3.52
CA ALA A 91 -15.55 4.68 -4.18
C ALA A 91 -15.88 3.40 -4.96
N ILE A 92 -14.89 2.79 -5.61
CA ILE A 92 -15.07 1.53 -6.34
C ILE A 92 -15.37 0.37 -5.39
N LEU A 93 -14.68 0.26 -4.25
CA LEU A 93 -14.97 -0.78 -3.26
C LEU A 93 -16.37 -0.63 -2.67
N GLU A 94 -16.80 0.60 -2.37
CA GLU A 94 -18.17 0.88 -1.90
C GLU A 94 -19.20 0.54 -2.98
N LEU A 95 -18.94 0.93 -4.23
CA LEU A 95 -19.82 0.67 -5.37
C LEU A 95 -19.99 -0.82 -5.63
N VAL A 96 -18.89 -1.57 -5.78
CA VAL A 96 -18.92 -3.03 -6.01
C VAL A 96 -19.56 -3.75 -4.84
N GLY A 97 -19.23 -3.37 -3.59
CA GLY A 97 -19.80 -3.98 -2.39
C GLY A 97 -21.31 -3.73 -2.24
N SER A 98 -21.83 -2.63 -2.80
CA SER A 98 -23.27 -2.35 -2.78
C SER A 98 -24.09 -3.29 -3.68
N VAL A 99 -23.47 -3.88 -4.71
CA VAL A 99 -24.14 -4.78 -5.65
C VAL A 99 -24.38 -6.13 -4.95
N ASN A 100 -25.65 -6.43 -4.68
CA ASN A 100 -26.06 -7.67 -3.99
C ASN A 100 -25.39 -7.90 -2.61
N ASN A 101 -24.89 -6.82 -1.97
CA ASN A 101 -24.09 -6.91 -0.75
C ASN A 101 -22.89 -7.86 -0.93
N ASP A 102 -22.19 -7.72 -2.06
CA ASP A 102 -21.08 -8.57 -2.46
C ASP A 102 -19.96 -8.53 -1.42
N GLN A 103 -19.46 -9.71 -1.06
CA GLN A 103 -18.30 -9.86 -0.19
C GLN A 103 -17.04 -9.77 -1.04
N ILE A 104 -16.42 -8.58 -1.03
CA ILE A 104 -15.19 -8.34 -1.77
C ILE A 104 -14.06 -9.15 -1.13
N CYS A 105 -13.36 -9.94 -1.93
CA CYS A 105 -12.12 -10.59 -1.53
C CYS A 105 -10.95 -9.92 -2.23
N TYR A 106 -9.86 -9.68 -1.52
CA TYR A 106 -8.63 -9.24 -2.16
C TYR A 106 -7.86 -10.42 -2.74
N ASP A 107 -7.54 -10.34 -4.03
CA ASP A 107 -6.66 -11.29 -4.69
C ASP A 107 -5.22 -11.13 -4.19
N HIS A 108 -4.75 -9.88 -4.15
CA HIS A 108 -3.43 -9.53 -3.67
C HIS A 108 -3.33 -8.07 -3.19
N LEU A 109 -2.25 -7.78 -2.46
CA LEU A 109 -1.75 -6.44 -2.16
C LEU A 109 -0.36 -6.29 -2.78
N ALA A 110 -0.06 -5.12 -3.32
CA ALA A 110 1.25 -4.85 -3.90
C ALA A 110 2.00 -3.70 -3.23
N PHE A 111 3.33 -3.82 -3.21
CA PHE A 111 4.25 -2.86 -2.62
C PHE A 111 5.43 -2.60 -3.54
N ARG A 112 5.97 -1.37 -3.44
CA ARG A 112 7.18 -0.93 -4.13
C ARG A 112 8.25 -0.55 -3.13
N THR A 113 9.49 -0.91 -3.42
CA THR A 113 10.65 -0.69 -2.53
C THR A 113 11.90 -0.30 -3.31
N PHE A 114 12.97 0.11 -2.62
CA PHE A 114 14.28 0.39 -3.21
C PHE A 114 15.26 -0.73 -2.89
N GLY A 115 15.79 -1.42 -3.90
CA GLY A 115 16.75 -2.51 -3.75
C GLY A 115 18.15 -2.05 -3.37
N VAL A 116 18.29 -1.36 -2.24
CA VAL A 116 19.56 -0.83 -1.72
C VAL A 116 19.51 -0.71 -0.19
N ASN A 117 20.65 -0.86 0.50
CA ASN A 117 20.78 -0.63 1.94
C ASN A 117 19.70 -1.35 2.79
N GLY A 118 19.27 -2.54 2.36
CA GLY A 118 18.24 -3.33 3.02
C GLY A 118 16.83 -2.73 3.01
N HIS A 119 16.56 -1.73 2.16
CA HIS A 119 15.24 -1.12 1.94
C HIS A 119 14.43 -1.79 0.82
N GLY A 120 14.91 -2.94 0.33
CA GLY A 120 14.30 -3.70 -0.77
C GLY A 120 13.19 -4.63 -0.30
N ILE A 121 12.92 -5.69 -1.07
CA ILE A 121 11.84 -6.66 -0.83
C ILE A 121 11.87 -7.19 0.61
N ASP A 122 13.06 -7.57 1.10
CA ASP A 122 13.24 -8.16 2.43
C ASP A 122 12.78 -7.26 3.58
N SER A 123 12.79 -5.94 3.40
CA SER A 123 12.36 -4.98 4.45
C SER A 123 10.90 -5.19 4.84
N LEU A 124 10.07 -5.53 3.87
CA LEU A 124 8.63 -5.69 4.00
C LEU A 124 8.24 -7.18 4.08
N ALA A 125 8.93 -8.05 3.31
CA ALA A 125 8.66 -9.47 3.26
C ALA A 125 8.77 -10.17 4.62
N ARG A 126 9.74 -9.77 5.47
CA ARG A 126 9.94 -10.36 6.79
C ARG A 126 8.66 -10.36 7.64
N PHE A 127 7.91 -9.25 7.62
CA PHE A 127 6.65 -9.17 8.33
C PHE A 127 5.68 -10.28 7.88
N PHE A 128 5.49 -10.46 6.58
CA PHE A 128 4.58 -11.49 6.07
C PHE A 128 5.07 -12.90 6.36
N LEU A 129 6.38 -13.14 6.25
CA LEU A 129 7.00 -14.43 6.57
C LEU A 129 6.81 -14.79 8.05
N ASP A 130 6.92 -13.82 8.97
CA ASP A 130 6.65 -14.02 10.40
C ASP A 130 5.20 -14.46 10.67
N PHE A 131 4.26 -14.15 9.77
CA PHE A 131 2.86 -14.58 9.82
C PHE A 131 2.54 -15.74 8.86
N GLY A 132 3.55 -16.52 8.47
CA GLY A 132 3.38 -17.81 7.78
C GLY A 132 3.17 -17.72 6.27
N TYR A 133 3.38 -16.54 5.67
CA TYR A 133 3.43 -16.47 4.20
C TYR A 133 4.63 -17.25 3.66
N THR A 134 4.49 -17.80 2.46
CA THR A 134 5.55 -18.54 1.78
C THR A 134 6.00 -17.78 0.55
N GLN A 135 7.30 -17.53 0.43
CA GLN A 135 7.89 -16.93 -0.78
C GLN A 135 7.71 -17.85 -1.99
N ARG A 136 7.41 -17.26 -3.14
CA ARG A 136 7.18 -17.94 -4.40
C ARG A 136 8.12 -17.39 -5.49
N GLU A 137 7.70 -17.45 -6.75
CA GLU A 137 8.55 -17.14 -7.90
C GLU A 137 9.05 -15.68 -7.92
N GLU A 138 10.23 -15.51 -8.51
CA GLU A 138 10.80 -14.21 -8.85
C GLU A 138 10.37 -13.78 -10.26
N LEU A 139 10.00 -12.51 -10.40
CA LEU A 139 9.70 -11.86 -11.67
C LEU A 139 10.76 -10.78 -11.94
N LYS A 140 11.20 -10.66 -13.19
CA LYS A 140 12.18 -9.65 -13.61
C LYS A 140 11.61 -8.75 -14.69
N PHE A 141 11.89 -7.45 -14.57
CA PHE A 141 11.47 -6.42 -15.53
C PHE A 141 12.70 -5.63 -15.98
N PRO A 142 13.52 -6.18 -16.92
CA PRO A 142 14.81 -5.59 -17.26
C PRO A 142 14.69 -4.15 -17.78
N ALA A 143 13.67 -3.85 -18.60
CA ALA A 143 13.46 -2.52 -19.16
C ALA A 143 13.18 -1.47 -18.07
N LYS A 144 12.37 -1.84 -17.07
CA LYS A 144 12.03 -0.97 -15.93
C LYS A 144 13.06 -1.06 -14.78
N LYS A 145 14.10 -1.89 -14.92
CA LYS A 145 15.13 -2.18 -13.91
C LYS A 145 14.53 -2.61 -12.57
N LEU A 146 13.51 -3.48 -12.62
CA LEU A 146 12.84 -3.99 -11.41
C LEU A 146 13.02 -5.51 -11.29
N LYS A 147 12.93 -5.99 -10.05
CA LYS A 147 12.58 -7.39 -9.77
C LYS A 147 11.43 -7.41 -8.76
N ALA A 148 10.70 -8.51 -8.71
CA ALA A 148 9.65 -8.73 -7.74
C ALA A 148 9.64 -10.17 -7.24
N LEU A 149 9.17 -10.34 -6.01
CA LEU A 149 8.80 -11.63 -5.43
C LEU A 149 7.36 -11.55 -4.98
N TRP A 150 6.66 -12.68 -5.04
CA TRP A 150 5.34 -12.78 -4.44
C TRP A 150 5.30 -13.85 -3.36
N TYR A 151 4.31 -13.72 -2.48
CA TYR A 151 4.16 -14.55 -1.29
C TYR A 151 2.73 -15.06 -1.21
N SER A 152 2.59 -16.38 -1.13
CA SER A 152 1.28 -17.02 -0.92
C SER A 152 0.90 -16.98 0.56
N PRO A 153 -0.37 -16.72 0.90
CA PRO A 153 -0.83 -16.71 2.28
C PRO A 153 -0.75 -18.10 2.93
N PRO A 154 -0.69 -18.18 4.27
CA PRO A 154 -0.81 -19.45 4.98
C PRO A 154 -2.21 -20.06 4.79
N ASP A 155 -2.31 -21.39 4.87
CA ASP A 155 -3.58 -22.11 4.89
C ASP A 155 -4.29 -21.88 6.24
N VAL A 156 -5.13 -20.84 6.29
CA VAL A 156 -6.00 -20.58 7.44
C VAL A 156 -7.38 -21.22 7.21
N PRO A 157 -7.94 -21.92 8.21
CA PRO A 157 -9.30 -22.44 8.14
C PRO A 157 -10.26 -21.32 7.75
N HIS A 158 -10.99 -21.56 6.66
CA HIS A 158 -11.82 -20.61 5.95
C HIS A 158 -12.68 -19.75 6.90
N LEU A 159 -12.32 -18.47 7.05
CA LEU A 159 -13.30 -17.44 7.42
C LEU A 159 -14.00 -17.00 6.14
N ASP A 160 -14.99 -17.77 5.71
CA ASP A 160 -15.81 -17.47 4.52
C ASP A 160 -16.79 -16.30 4.75
N SER A 161 -16.71 -15.61 5.88
CA SER A 161 -17.67 -14.58 6.29
C SER A 161 -17.13 -13.15 6.29
N GLY A 162 -15.84 -12.92 6.02
CA GLY A 162 -15.23 -11.59 6.00
C GLY A 162 -15.15 -10.97 4.60
N SER A 163 -14.96 -9.65 4.54
CA SER A 163 -14.70 -8.87 3.31
C SER A 163 -13.36 -8.14 3.42
N CYS A 164 -12.76 -7.81 2.28
CA CYS A 164 -11.49 -7.11 2.16
C CYS A 164 -10.39 -7.81 2.99
N VAL A 165 -9.63 -7.08 3.80
CA VAL A 165 -8.59 -7.64 4.68
C VAL A 165 -9.10 -8.60 5.76
N ASN A 166 -10.41 -8.63 6.02
CA ASN A 166 -11.03 -9.55 6.98
C ASN A 166 -11.51 -10.85 6.33
N GLY A 167 -11.52 -10.93 4.99
CA GLY A 167 -11.81 -12.14 4.25
C GLY A 167 -10.62 -13.10 4.17
N PRO A 168 -10.62 -13.97 3.15
CA PRO A 168 -9.47 -14.79 2.79
C PRO A 168 -8.22 -13.93 2.59
N LEU A 169 -7.08 -14.38 3.11
CA LEU A 169 -5.86 -13.58 3.08
C LEU A 169 -5.38 -13.36 1.63
N PRO A 170 -5.01 -12.13 1.25
CA PRO A 170 -4.52 -11.84 -0.08
C PRO A 170 -3.11 -12.40 -0.30
N ARG A 171 -2.73 -12.63 -1.55
CA ARG A 171 -1.31 -12.79 -1.91
C ARG A 171 -0.59 -11.45 -1.69
N ILE A 172 0.72 -11.49 -1.52
CA ILE A 172 1.52 -10.26 -1.39
C ILE A 172 2.52 -10.20 -2.55
N PHE A 173 2.52 -9.10 -3.28
CA PHE A 173 3.48 -8.82 -4.36
C PHE A 173 4.41 -7.69 -3.92
N ILE A 174 5.72 -7.93 -3.88
CA ILE A 174 6.70 -6.92 -3.46
C ILE A 174 7.73 -6.77 -4.56
N SER A 175 7.86 -5.55 -5.06
CA SER A 175 8.85 -5.19 -6.08
C SER A 175 9.93 -4.30 -5.49
N GLU A 176 11.13 -4.35 -6.08
CA GLU A 176 12.22 -3.43 -5.80
C GLU A 176 12.86 -2.88 -7.07
N LEU A 177 13.24 -1.60 -7.00
CA LEU A 177 14.12 -0.98 -8.00
C LEU A 177 15.54 -1.52 -7.83
N LEU A 178 16.16 -1.95 -8.92
CA LEU A 178 17.57 -2.35 -8.97
C LEU A 178 18.43 -1.07 -9.03
N VAL A 179 18.61 -0.42 -7.88
CA VAL A 179 19.25 0.91 -7.76
C VAL A 179 20.63 0.94 -8.44
N ASP A 180 21.43 -0.11 -8.31
CA ASP A 180 22.77 -0.19 -8.90
C ASP A 180 22.78 -0.14 -10.44
N GLN A 181 21.63 -0.36 -11.10
CA GLN A 181 21.47 -0.26 -12.56
C GLN A 181 21.02 1.14 -13.02
N MET A 182 20.76 2.06 -12.09
CA MET A 182 20.34 3.43 -12.37
C MET A 182 21.53 4.35 -12.67
N SER A 183 21.27 5.53 -13.22
CA SER A 183 22.31 6.55 -13.39
C SER A 183 22.97 6.89 -12.05
N PRO A 184 24.24 7.35 -12.05
CA PRO A 184 24.92 7.79 -10.83
C PRO A 184 24.12 8.84 -10.04
N LYS A 185 23.39 9.72 -10.74
CA LYS A 185 22.57 10.75 -10.11
C LYS A 185 21.36 10.17 -9.36
N THR A 186 20.64 9.24 -9.99
CA THR A 186 19.53 8.54 -9.32
C THR A 186 20.03 7.70 -8.14
N GLN A 187 21.17 7.02 -8.29
CA GLN A 187 21.78 6.26 -7.20
C GLN A 187 22.12 7.15 -6.01
N GLU A 188 22.74 8.32 -6.24
CA GLU A 188 23.06 9.30 -5.21
C GLU A 188 21.81 9.75 -4.44
N ILE A 189 20.74 10.12 -5.16
CA ILE A 189 19.48 10.57 -4.55
C ILE A 189 18.85 9.45 -3.71
N VAL A 190 18.70 8.24 -4.26
CA VAL A 190 18.07 7.12 -3.54
C VAL A 190 18.91 6.72 -2.32
N ARG A 191 20.24 6.69 -2.43
CA ARG A 191 21.13 6.39 -1.30
C ARG A 191 21.03 7.45 -0.20
N LYS A 192 20.99 8.74 -0.53
CA LYS A 192 20.77 9.83 0.44
C LYS A 192 19.55 9.55 1.33
N TYR A 193 18.39 9.27 0.73
CA TYR A 193 17.16 9.04 1.51
C TYR A 193 17.16 7.72 2.29
N THR A 194 17.68 6.64 1.70
CA THR A 194 17.76 5.35 2.40
C THR A 194 18.80 5.35 3.54
N GLU A 195 19.87 6.14 3.43
CA GLU A 195 20.84 6.34 4.51
C GLU A 195 20.27 7.19 5.65
N ILE A 196 19.54 8.27 5.34
CA ILE A 196 18.81 9.08 6.35
C ILE A 196 17.82 8.21 7.12
N SER A 197 17.15 7.30 6.42
CA SER A 197 16.21 6.38 7.06
C SER A 197 16.88 5.45 8.08
N GLY A 198 18.18 5.18 7.94
CA GLY A 198 18.96 4.38 8.86
C GLY A 198 18.35 2.97 9.04
N THR A 199 17.82 2.69 10.24
CA THR A 199 17.16 1.41 10.54
C THR A 199 15.66 1.41 10.24
N GLY A 200 15.12 2.43 9.59
CA GLY A 200 13.70 2.53 9.24
C GLY A 200 13.20 1.36 8.39
N ASN A 201 14.08 0.76 7.57
CA ASN A 201 13.79 -0.46 6.83
C ASN A 201 13.40 -1.67 7.70
N LYS A 202 13.81 -1.73 8.97
CA LYS A 202 13.39 -2.79 9.90
C LYS A 202 11.93 -2.64 10.34
N HIS A 203 11.30 -1.51 10.03
CA HIS A 203 9.96 -1.14 10.43
C HIS A 203 9.07 -0.80 9.23
N ALA A 204 9.38 -1.33 8.04
CA ALA A 204 8.68 -1.02 6.79
C ALA A 204 7.18 -1.31 6.86
N ALA A 205 6.77 -2.45 7.42
CA ALA A 205 5.35 -2.78 7.62
C ALA A 205 4.63 -1.79 8.56
N LEU A 206 5.31 -1.34 9.63
CA LEU A 206 4.78 -0.31 10.53
C LEU A 206 4.66 1.04 9.81
N ALA A 207 5.66 1.41 9.01
CA ALA A 207 5.62 2.63 8.20
C ALA A 207 4.44 2.61 7.21
N SER A 208 4.19 1.46 6.56
CA SER A 208 3.01 1.28 5.71
C SER A 208 1.69 1.42 6.48
N ALA A 209 1.59 0.81 7.66
CA ALA A 209 0.38 0.84 8.49
C ALA A 209 0.08 2.23 9.07
N LEU A 210 1.12 3.06 9.28
CA LEU A 210 0.99 4.43 9.76
C LEU A 210 0.88 5.46 8.63
N GLY A 211 1.16 5.07 7.38
CA GLY A 211 1.21 5.99 6.24
C GLY A 211 2.38 6.97 6.28
N SER A 212 3.51 6.53 6.83
CA SER A 212 4.69 7.36 7.06
C SER A 212 5.84 7.01 6.10
N LEU A 213 6.58 8.02 5.65
CA LEU A 213 7.91 7.82 5.09
C LEU A 213 8.89 7.47 6.20
N THR A 214 9.82 6.55 5.93
CA THR A 214 10.91 6.24 6.87
C THR A 214 12.10 7.19 6.71
N TRP A 215 12.02 8.13 5.77
CA TRP A 215 12.98 9.20 5.52
C TRP A 215 12.27 10.55 5.54
N GLU A 216 13.06 11.63 5.56
CA GLU A 216 12.52 12.99 5.48
C GLU A 216 11.79 13.26 4.15
N LYS A 217 10.91 14.26 4.14
CA LYS A 217 10.25 14.68 2.90
C LYS A 217 11.30 15.07 1.84
N PRO A 218 11.17 14.59 0.60
CA PRO A 218 12.14 14.90 -0.41
C PRO A 218 12.06 16.35 -0.87
N LYS A 219 13.11 16.82 -1.55
CA LYS A 219 13.07 18.06 -2.35
C LYS A 219 12.30 17.81 -3.64
N HIS A 220 11.58 18.82 -4.12
CA HIS A 220 10.84 18.73 -5.39
C HIS A 220 11.77 18.41 -6.57
N SER A 221 12.90 19.12 -6.65
CA SER A 221 13.93 18.90 -7.68
C SER A 221 14.49 17.47 -7.74
N GLU A 222 14.63 16.79 -6.60
CA GLU A 222 15.10 15.40 -6.54
C GLU A 222 14.01 14.42 -6.97
N PHE A 223 12.75 14.70 -6.64
CA PHE A 223 11.61 13.95 -7.16
C PHE A 223 11.51 14.06 -8.69
N GLU A 224 11.67 15.27 -9.25
CA GLU A 224 11.67 15.47 -10.70
C GLU A 224 12.83 14.77 -11.40
N GLU A 225 14.03 14.78 -10.80
CA GLU A 225 15.19 14.05 -11.31
C GLU A 225 14.91 12.55 -11.38
N LEU A 226 14.38 11.97 -10.30
CA LEU A 226 13.97 10.57 -10.32
C LEU A 226 12.88 10.32 -11.36
N ALA A 227 11.88 11.19 -11.47
CA ALA A 227 10.76 11.01 -12.39
C ALA A 227 11.17 11.06 -13.87
N ARG A 228 12.31 11.70 -14.21
CA ARG A 228 12.86 11.69 -15.57
C ARG A 228 13.45 10.35 -15.97
N GLU A 229 14.04 9.61 -15.02
CA GLU A 229 14.68 8.32 -15.30
C GLU A 229 13.77 7.13 -14.95
N SER A 230 13.05 7.20 -13.85
CA SER A 230 12.21 6.13 -13.33
C SER A 230 11.04 6.68 -12.51
N GLU A 231 9.86 6.60 -13.10
CA GLU A 231 8.61 6.92 -12.41
C GLU A 231 8.35 6.01 -11.20
N TYR A 232 8.84 4.76 -11.25
CA TYR A 232 8.86 3.86 -10.10
C TYR A 232 9.68 4.45 -8.95
N ALA A 233 10.88 4.99 -9.24
CA ALA A 233 11.74 5.60 -8.23
C ALA A 233 11.09 6.84 -7.61
N ALA A 234 10.54 7.71 -8.46
CA ALA A 234 9.84 8.92 -8.02
C ALA A 234 8.62 8.58 -7.14
N TRP A 235 7.82 7.58 -7.54
CA TRP A 235 6.69 7.09 -6.76
C TRP A 235 7.13 6.59 -5.39
N THR A 236 8.15 5.73 -5.35
CA THR A 236 8.65 5.12 -4.11
C THR A 236 9.21 6.19 -3.17
N LEU A 237 9.86 7.23 -3.69
CA LEU A 237 10.41 8.33 -2.90
C LEU A 237 9.34 9.07 -2.08
N VAL A 238 8.16 9.34 -2.66
CA VAL A 238 7.09 10.13 -2.01
C VAL A 238 5.99 9.28 -1.35
N ASN A 239 5.90 7.99 -1.68
CA ASN A 239 4.93 7.06 -1.10
C ASN A 239 5.54 6.06 -0.10
N GLY A 240 6.85 5.85 -0.13
CA GLY A 240 7.54 4.92 0.75
C GLY A 240 6.99 3.50 0.62
N TYR A 241 6.69 2.89 1.77
CA TYR A 241 6.16 1.52 1.87
C TYR A 241 4.63 1.44 1.80
N ALA A 242 3.93 2.51 1.40
CA ALA A 242 2.48 2.48 1.27
C ALA A 242 2.02 1.36 0.29
N VAL A 243 0.82 0.83 0.52
CA VAL A 243 0.16 -0.10 -0.41
C VAL A 243 0.03 0.58 -1.77
N ASN A 244 0.67 0.01 -2.80
CA ASN A 244 0.62 0.52 -4.16
C ASN A 244 -0.74 0.25 -4.82
N HIS A 245 -1.34 -0.88 -4.53
CA HIS A 245 -2.73 -1.18 -4.89
C HIS A 245 -3.26 -2.36 -4.07
N VAL A 246 -4.58 -2.43 -3.99
CA VAL A 246 -5.33 -3.64 -3.64
C VAL A 246 -5.97 -4.18 -4.91
N THR A 247 -6.27 -5.47 -4.94
CA THR A 247 -6.84 -6.13 -6.12
C THR A 247 -8.13 -6.85 -5.78
N ILE A 248 -9.25 -6.48 -6.41
CA ILE A 248 -10.52 -7.22 -6.25
C ILE A 248 -10.43 -8.54 -7.01
N SER A 249 -10.74 -9.65 -6.33
CA SER A 249 -10.89 -10.96 -6.95
C SER A 249 -12.29 -11.07 -7.58
N ALA A 250 -12.39 -10.80 -8.89
CA ALA A 250 -13.65 -10.81 -9.62
C ALA A 250 -14.35 -12.17 -9.48
N HIS A 251 -13.62 -13.28 -9.67
CA HIS A 251 -14.17 -14.65 -9.61
C HIS A 251 -14.74 -15.06 -8.24
N ARG A 252 -14.60 -14.22 -7.21
CA ARG A 252 -15.16 -14.42 -5.86
C ARG A 252 -16.40 -13.57 -5.57
N LEU A 253 -16.71 -12.60 -6.42
CA LEU A 253 -17.96 -11.85 -6.34
C LEU A 253 -19.15 -12.78 -6.58
N LYS A 254 -20.28 -12.53 -5.91
CA LYS A 254 -21.49 -13.36 -5.99
C LYS A 254 -22.48 -12.82 -7.02
N SER A 255 -22.36 -11.54 -7.36
CA SER A 255 -23.16 -10.90 -8.39
C SER A 255 -22.72 -11.25 -9.82
N HIS A 256 -23.35 -10.61 -10.79
CA HIS A 256 -22.99 -10.70 -12.21
C HIS A 256 -21.61 -10.10 -12.53
N LEU A 257 -20.96 -9.42 -11.57
CA LEU A 257 -19.62 -8.84 -11.70
C LEU A 257 -18.48 -9.89 -11.56
N ARG A 258 -18.82 -11.17 -11.51
CA ARG A 258 -17.86 -12.26 -11.27
C ARG A 258 -16.87 -12.51 -12.42
N ASP A 259 -17.18 -12.03 -13.61
CA ASP A 259 -16.33 -12.03 -14.79
C ASP A 259 -15.69 -10.64 -14.95
N ILE A 260 -14.39 -10.60 -15.23
CA ILE A 260 -13.61 -9.34 -15.24
C ILE A 260 -14.13 -8.35 -16.28
N LYS A 261 -14.61 -8.81 -17.45
CA LYS A 261 -15.14 -7.91 -18.49
C LYS A 261 -16.44 -7.26 -18.05
N SER A 262 -17.25 -8.00 -17.30
CA SER A 262 -18.50 -7.49 -16.73
C SER A 262 -18.21 -6.49 -15.61
N LEU A 263 -17.21 -6.75 -14.78
CA LEU A 263 -16.71 -5.82 -13.77
C LEU A 263 -16.15 -4.55 -14.42
N ASP A 264 -15.28 -4.67 -15.41
CA ASP A 264 -14.65 -3.54 -16.11
C ASP A 264 -15.69 -2.60 -16.71
N ARG A 265 -16.67 -3.14 -17.46
CA ARG A 265 -17.78 -2.34 -18.00
C ARG A 265 -18.56 -1.65 -16.90
N PHE A 266 -18.86 -2.35 -15.81
CA PHE A 266 -19.57 -1.76 -14.68
C PHE A 266 -18.80 -0.59 -14.05
N ILE A 267 -17.47 -0.70 -13.93
CA ILE A 267 -16.60 0.37 -13.43
C ILE A 267 -16.59 1.57 -14.40
N GLU A 268 -16.46 1.33 -15.70
CA GLU A 268 -16.48 2.37 -16.74
C GLU A 268 -17.84 3.07 -16.84
N ASP A 269 -18.95 2.32 -16.80
CA ASP A 269 -20.33 2.85 -16.83
C ASP A 269 -20.63 3.75 -15.63
N ASN A 270 -19.89 3.59 -14.53
CA ASN A 270 -19.96 4.44 -13.34
C ASN A 270 -18.92 5.59 -13.36
N GLY A 271 -18.25 5.82 -14.48
CA GLY A 271 -17.42 7.00 -14.72
C GLY A 271 -15.95 6.87 -14.26
N PHE A 272 -15.50 5.67 -13.88
CA PHE A 272 -14.11 5.43 -13.53
C PHE A 272 -13.29 5.00 -14.75
N LYS A 273 -12.07 5.51 -14.86
CA LYS A 273 -11.19 5.23 -15.99
C LYS A 273 -10.28 4.03 -15.72
N LEU A 274 -10.29 3.07 -16.65
CA LEU A 274 -9.36 1.96 -16.68
C LEU A 274 -8.09 2.31 -17.47
N ASN A 275 -6.97 1.70 -17.09
CA ASN A 275 -5.66 1.94 -17.66
C ASN A 275 -5.22 0.86 -18.66
N SER A 276 -5.19 -0.38 -18.19
CA SER A 276 -4.51 -1.48 -18.86
C SER A 276 -5.30 -2.76 -18.70
N GLU A 277 -5.53 -3.48 -19.80
CA GLU A 277 -5.97 -4.87 -19.78
C GLU A 277 -4.77 -5.80 -20.07
N GLY A 278 -4.62 -6.82 -19.23
CA GLY A 278 -3.61 -7.86 -19.34
C GLY A 278 -4.25 -9.24 -19.34
N VAL A 279 -3.86 -10.08 -20.28
CA VAL A 279 -4.22 -11.50 -20.30
C VAL A 279 -2.91 -12.28 -20.39
N SER A 280 -2.71 -13.19 -19.45
CA SER A 280 -1.53 -14.04 -19.44
C SER A 280 -1.45 -14.91 -20.71
N PRO A 281 -0.25 -15.36 -21.13
CA PRO A 281 -0.12 -16.19 -22.33
C PRO A 281 -0.92 -17.50 -22.30
N ASP A 282 -1.16 -18.06 -21.11
CA ASP A 282 -2.02 -19.24 -20.92
C ASP A 282 -3.53 -18.90 -20.96
N GLY A 283 -3.89 -17.61 -20.97
CA GLY A 283 -5.26 -17.13 -20.98
C GLY A 283 -5.98 -17.27 -19.64
N LEU A 284 -5.29 -17.63 -18.55
CA LEU A 284 -5.92 -18.02 -17.29
C LEU A 284 -5.84 -16.95 -16.19
N LEU A 285 -5.04 -15.90 -16.37
CA LEU A 285 -4.97 -14.74 -15.49
C LEU A 285 -5.29 -13.49 -16.30
N LEU A 286 -6.45 -12.91 -16.00
CA LEU A 286 -6.91 -11.66 -16.56
C LEU A 286 -6.82 -10.58 -15.50
N GLN A 287 -6.32 -9.41 -15.89
CA GLN A 287 -6.10 -8.29 -14.99
C GLN A 287 -6.46 -6.98 -15.68
N SER A 288 -7.07 -6.08 -14.93
CA SER A 288 -7.35 -4.71 -15.31
C SER A 288 -7.09 -3.79 -14.12
N SER A 289 -6.91 -2.49 -14.35
CA SER A 289 -6.68 -1.55 -13.24
C SER A 289 -7.18 -0.15 -13.59
N THR A 290 -7.45 0.64 -12.56
CA THR A 290 -7.71 2.07 -12.75
C THR A 290 -6.41 2.84 -13.02
N VAL A 291 -6.56 4.05 -13.55
CA VAL A 291 -5.50 5.06 -13.42
C VAL A 291 -5.34 5.42 -11.93
N ALA A 292 -4.11 5.70 -11.49
CA ALA A 292 -3.85 6.08 -10.11
C ALA A 292 -4.44 7.46 -9.76
N ASP A 293 -4.87 7.61 -8.51
CA ASP A 293 -5.20 8.92 -7.97
C ASP A 293 -3.93 9.77 -7.82
N THR A 294 -4.09 11.09 -7.82
CA THR A 294 -3.01 12.04 -7.49
C THR A 294 -3.34 12.81 -6.22
N ILE A 295 -2.33 13.13 -5.42
CA ILE A 295 -2.48 13.93 -4.21
C ILE A 295 -1.55 15.14 -4.24
N SER A 296 -1.97 16.21 -3.57
CA SER A 296 -1.11 17.36 -3.30
C SER A 296 -0.05 16.99 -2.27
N PHE A 297 1.22 17.15 -2.62
CA PHE A 297 2.36 16.84 -1.76
C PHE A 297 3.24 18.08 -1.57
N GLN A 298 3.43 18.48 -0.31
CA GLN A 298 4.37 19.54 0.04
C GLN A 298 5.74 18.95 0.35
N PHE A 299 6.72 19.28 -0.49
CA PHE A 299 8.14 18.90 -0.41
C PHE A 299 8.88 19.67 0.69
N SER A 300 10.11 19.25 1.02
CA SER A 300 10.92 19.87 2.09
C SER A 300 11.41 21.28 1.76
N ASP A 301 11.42 21.66 0.49
CA ASP A 301 11.74 23.00 -0.01
C ASP A 301 10.49 23.92 -0.12
N ASN A 302 9.39 23.55 0.55
CA ASN A 302 8.10 24.26 0.58
C ASN A 302 7.38 24.38 -0.78
N ILE A 303 7.85 23.68 -1.81
CA ILE A 303 7.13 23.52 -3.06
C ILE A 303 5.99 22.53 -2.84
N THR A 304 4.81 22.81 -3.39
CA THR A 304 3.68 21.89 -3.41
C THR A 304 3.39 21.51 -4.84
N ASP A 305 3.36 20.21 -5.12
CA ASP A 305 3.06 19.68 -6.45
C ASP A 305 2.16 18.43 -6.35
N SER A 306 1.56 18.06 -7.47
CA SER A 306 0.75 16.85 -7.58
C SER A 306 1.64 15.64 -7.80
N VAL A 307 1.48 14.61 -6.98
CA VAL A 307 2.24 13.34 -7.09
C VAL A 307 1.29 12.16 -7.25
N PRO A 308 1.69 11.11 -7.99
CA PRO A 308 0.90 9.88 -8.06
C PRO A 308 0.83 9.21 -6.69
N CYS A 309 -0.38 8.81 -6.32
CA CYS A 309 -0.64 7.91 -5.21
C CYS A 309 -0.87 6.50 -5.77
N SER A 310 -1.92 5.81 -5.35
CA SER A 310 -2.15 4.41 -5.68
C SER A 310 -3.34 4.26 -6.63
N TYR A 311 -3.54 3.05 -7.13
CA TYR A 311 -4.69 2.65 -7.96
C TYR A 311 -5.36 1.43 -7.34
N ILE A 312 -6.48 0.98 -7.92
CA ILE A 312 -7.09 -0.31 -7.61
C ILE A 312 -7.01 -1.21 -8.85
N GLU A 313 -6.75 -2.50 -8.62
CA GLU A 313 -6.70 -3.52 -9.66
C GLU A 313 -7.90 -4.47 -9.54
N PHE A 314 -8.23 -5.14 -10.63
CA PHE A 314 -9.21 -6.21 -10.72
C PHE A 314 -8.52 -7.43 -11.35
N ALA A 315 -8.76 -8.61 -10.78
CA ALA A 315 -8.19 -9.85 -11.31
C ALA A 315 -9.21 -10.98 -11.35
N GLU A 316 -9.17 -11.74 -12.44
CA GLU A 316 -9.88 -12.99 -12.60
C GLU A 316 -8.89 -14.13 -12.86
N ARG A 317 -8.96 -15.16 -12.00
CA ARG A 317 -8.18 -16.39 -12.13
C ARG A 317 -9.08 -17.51 -12.63
N LEU A 318 -8.86 -17.97 -13.85
CA LEU A 318 -9.63 -19.06 -14.44
C LEU A 318 -9.17 -20.43 -13.90
N LEU A 319 -10.04 -21.43 -14.07
CA LEU A 319 -9.75 -22.81 -13.72
C LEU A 319 -8.57 -23.35 -14.53
N LEU A 320 -7.70 -24.09 -13.85
CA LEU A 320 -6.67 -24.86 -14.55
C LEU A 320 -7.33 -25.94 -15.42
N PRO A 321 -6.74 -26.31 -16.58
CA PRO A 321 -7.36 -27.22 -17.54
C PRO A 321 -7.82 -28.55 -16.94
N GLN A 322 -7.06 -29.12 -15.99
CA GLN A 322 -7.38 -30.37 -15.31
C GLN A 322 -8.63 -30.31 -14.43
N TYR A 323 -9.12 -29.11 -14.09
CA TYR A 323 -10.29 -28.88 -13.25
C TYR A 323 -11.50 -28.32 -14.01
N LYS A 324 -11.43 -28.23 -15.35
CA LYS A 324 -12.46 -27.60 -16.19
C LYS A 324 -13.86 -28.21 -16.04
N ASN A 325 -13.95 -29.49 -15.64
CA ASN A 325 -15.21 -30.22 -15.49
C ASN A 325 -15.73 -30.25 -14.03
N LEU A 326 -15.07 -29.56 -13.09
CA LEU A 326 -15.58 -29.45 -11.73
C LEU A 326 -16.90 -28.67 -11.74
N ARG A 327 -17.84 -29.10 -10.89
CA ARG A 327 -19.05 -28.31 -10.66
C ARG A 327 -18.66 -27.03 -9.93
N GLU A 328 -19.38 -25.95 -10.21
CA GLU A 328 -19.05 -24.62 -9.68
C GLU A 328 -18.95 -24.60 -8.13
N ASN A 329 -19.81 -25.35 -7.46
CA ASN A 329 -19.81 -25.48 -5.99
C ASN A 329 -18.65 -26.31 -5.43
N GLU A 330 -17.89 -27.01 -6.28
CA GLU A 330 -16.69 -27.77 -5.92
C GLU A 330 -15.40 -26.98 -6.22
N VAL A 331 -15.51 -25.86 -6.94
CA VAL A 331 -14.37 -25.00 -7.29
C VAL A 331 -13.83 -24.32 -6.04
N LYS A 332 -12.53 -24.46 -5.81
CA LYS A 332 -11.77 -23.80 -4.75
C LYS A 332 -10.65 -22.97 -5.38
N GLU A 333 -10.06 -22.06 -4.61
CA GLU A 333 -9.01 -21.17 -5.09
C GLU A 333 -7.82 -21.91 -5.71
N PHE A 334 -7.40 -23.03 -5.10
CA PHE A 334 -6.29 -23.83 -5.60
C PHE A 334 -6.58 -24.58 -6.90
N HIS A 335 -7.84 -24.60 -7.36
CA HIS A 335 -8.20 -25.11 -8.70
C HIS A 335 -7.98 -24.06 -9.81
N ARG A 336 -7.65 -22.82 -9.45
CA ARG A 336 -7.47 -21.69 -10.38
C ARG A 336 -5.99 -21.40 -10.61
N ARG A 337 -5.68 -20.65 -11.68
CA ARG A 337 -4.32 -20.18 -11.98
C ARG A 337 -3.78 -19.32 -10.85
N ASP A 338 -2.80 -19.85 -10.12
CA ASP A 338 -2.11 -19.15 -9.04
C ASP A 338 -0.91 -18.35 -9.58
N GLY A 339 -0.32 -17.46 -8.77
CA GLY A 339 0.86 -16.68 -9.12
C GLY A 339 0.59 -15.47 -10.03
N PHE A 340 1.64 -14.94 -10.65
CA PHE A 340 1.61 -13.70 -11.44
C PHE A 340 2.20 -13.93 -12.83
N GLU A 341 2.07 -12.93 -13.72
CA GLU A 341 2.61 -12.98 -15.07
C GLU A 341 3.37 -11.69 -15.43
N VAL A 342 4.61 -11.83 -15.91
CA VAL A 342 5.50 -10.70 -16.20
C VAL A 342 4.87 -9.74 -17.21
N GLY A 343 4.29 -10.26 -18.30
CA GLY A 343 3.69 -9.45 -19.35
C GLY A 343 2.49 -8.62 -18.87
N ASN A 344 1.70 -9.15 -17.93
CA ASN A 344 0.59 -8.40 -17.33
C ASN A 344 1.12 -7.36 -16.35
N ALA A 345 1.99 -7.77 -15.42
CA ALA A 345 2.54 -6.89 -14.39
C ALA A 345 3.30 -5.69 -15.00
N ASP A 346 4.02 -5.89 -16.10
CA ASP A 346 4.75 -4.82 -16.78
C ASP A 346 3.84 -3.67 -17.24
N LYS A 347 2.64 -3.99 -17.75
CA LYS A 347 1.62 -3.01 -18.15
C LYS A 347 0.91 -2.36 -16.95
N ILE A 348 0.73 -3.10 -15.87
CA ILE A 348 0.05 -2.61 -14.66
C ILE A 348 0.95 -1.62 -13.88
N PHE A 349 2.27 -1.77 -13.94
CA PHE A 349 3.19 -0.77 -13.37
C PHE A 349 2.95 0.65 -13.90
N GLU A 350 2.44 0.77 -15.13
CA GLU A 350 2.18 2.03 -15.82
C GLU A 350 0.93 2.75 -15.32
N SER A 351 0.14 2.17 -14.40
CA SER A 351 -1.04 2.82 -13.80
C SER A 351 -0.70 4.07 -12.99
N THR A 352 0.57 4.21 -12.58
CA THR A 352 1.10 5.41 -11.93
C THR A 352 1.88 6.33 -12.87
N SER A 353 1.87 6.07 -14.18
CA SER A 353 2.70 6.82 -15.13
C SER A 353 2.10 8.17 -15.49
N LYS A 354 2.94 9.18 -15.74
CA LYS A 354 2.53 10.52 -16.18
C LYS A 354 1.69 10.47 -17.45
N ASP A 355 2.01 9.59 -18.39
CA ASP A 355 1.25 9.42 -19.62
C ASP A 355 -0.20 9.00 -19.33
N GLN A 356 -0.43 8.14 -18.34
CA GLN A 356 -1.78 7.72 -17.98
C GLN A 356 -2.54 8.78 -17.20
N LEU A 357 -1.85 9.49 -16.30
CA LEU A 357 -2.41 10.56 -15.48
C LEU A 357 -2.79 11.79 -16.32
N SER A 358 -2.07 12.06 -17.41
CA SER A 358 -2.27 13.25 -18.27
C SER A 358 -3.23 13.04 -19.44
N ARG A 359 -3.70 11.81 -19.69
CA ARG A 359 -4.70 11.52 -20.72
C ARG A 359 -6.04 12.19 -20.39
N ILE A 360 -6.25 13.37 -20.95
CA ILE A 360 -7.52 14.12 -20.95
C ILE A 360 -8.56 13.32 -21.74
N VAL A 361 -9.77 13.22 -21.19
CA VAL A 361 -10.94 12.60 -21.86
C VAL A 361 -11.31 13.47 -23.06
N ALA A 362 -11.31 12.88 -24.25
CA ALA A 362 -11.87 13.49 -25.46
C ALA A 362 -13.41 13.43 -25.44
#